data_AF-A0A4R3IC99-F1
#
_entry.id   AF-A0A4R3IC99-F1
#
_cell.length_a   1.000
_cell.length_b   1.000
_cell.length_c   1.000
_cell.angle_alpha   90.00
_cell.angle_beta   90.00
_cell.angle_gamma   90.00
#
_symmetry.space_group_name_H-M   'P 1'
#
loop_
_entity.id
_entity.type
_entity.pdbx_description
1 polymer ?
#
loop_
_entity_poly.entity_id
_entity_poly.type
_entity_poly.pdbx_seq_one_letter_code
_entity_poly.pdbx_strand_id
1 'polypeptide(L)'
;MISAEALYKVLIAQTEDNLDKTLLQFMYNELPKDASLNDFREELVDSGLMTYSSVMQICFSQLLVPRSKLLLNRLAEHRKNNISFVPQTHEHKFQIGEDDQLSTSVVLGDGELNIKIPRSDLSILPFIHSDEKQAVMLADDMANLNELKECELILLETADSFPSSIASGISLCWLYLSTGKYKEVETWAYRLLEHHEGNVICLRMLAIAEQASNKHLMAMSNYQHLLISKHVSPLWYLLLGYSQQKTGCNAEAIESYRTFLQLGKFEDYYPFARQQLKELTA
;
A
#
# COMPACT_ATOMS: atom_id res chain seq x y z
N MET A 1 -23.78 -0.33 -25.14
CA MET A 1 -24.47 0.65 -26.01
C MET A 1 -25.96 0.30 -26.11
N ILE A 2 -26.85 1.28 -26.22
CA ILE A 2 -28.28 1.05 -26.52
C ILE A 2 -28.37 0.88 -28.04
N SER A 3 -28.94 -0.22 -28.53
CA SER A 3 -29.14 -0.47 -29.96
C SER A 3 -30.51 0.03 -30.42
N ALA A 4 -30.64 0.34 -31.71
CA ALA A 4 -31.93 0.70 -32.34
C ALA A 4 -33.00 -0.37 -32.07
N GLU A 5 -32.62 -1.65 -32.07
CA GLU A 5 -33.48 -2.79 -31.73
C GLU A 5 -34.08 -2.69 -30.31
N ALA A 6 -33.32 -2.21 -29.33
CA ALA A 6 -33.81 -2.07 -27.96
C ALA A 6 -34.86 -0.96 -27.84
N LEU A 7 -34.72 0.12 -28.61
CA LEU A 7 -35.72 1.20 -28.68
C LEU A 7 -36.99 0.72 -29.39
N TYR A 8 -36.85 0.01 -30.51
CA TYR A 8 -37.97 -0.56 -31.26
C TYR A 8 -38.85 -1.50 -30.41
N LYS A 9 -38.23 -2.41 -29.66
CA LYS A 9 -38.96 -3.33 -28.76
C LYS A 9 -39.73 -2.60 -27.67
N VAL A 10 -39.19 -1.51 -27.12
CA VAL A 10 -39.88 -0.70 -26.11
C VAL A 10 -41.05 0.07 -26.73
N LEU A 11 -40.89 0.61 -27.93
CA LEU A 11 -41.96 1.33 -28.63
C LEU A 11 -43.12 0.40 -29.01
N ILE A 12 -42.84 -0.82 -29.48
CA ILE A 12 -43.88 -1.83 -29.71
C ILE A 12 -44.58 -2.21 -28.39
N ALA A 13 -43.84 -2.41 -27.31
CA ALA A 13 -44.45 -2.77 -26.03
C ALA A 13 -45.34 -1.67 -25.44
N GLN A 14 -45.16 -0.40 -25.82
CA GLN A 14 -45.98 0.74 -25.35
C GLN A 14 -47.12 1.14 -26.30
N THR A 15 -47.21 0.52 -27.47
CA THR A 15 -48.23 0.85 -28.49
C THR A 15 -49.64 0.33 -28.18
N GLU A 16 -50.08 0.37 -26.94
CA GLU A 16 -51.49 0.09 -26.63
C GLU A 16 -52.41 1.28 -26.89
N ASP A 17 -51.94 2.54 -26.92
CA ASP A 17 -52.89 3.66 -27.03
C ASP A 17 -52.63 4.78 -28.07
N ASN A 18 -51.48 4.94 -28.77
CA ASN A 18 -51.35 6.10 -29.69
C ASN A 18 -50.25 6.07 -30.80
N LEU A 19 -49.60 4.94 -31.09
CA LEU A 19 -48.61 4.88 -32.19
C LEU A 19 -49.05 3.88 -33.28
N ASP A 20 -48.88 4.26 -34.55
CA ASP A 20 -49.14 3.39 -35.70
C ASP A 20 -48.04 2.31 -35.79
N LYS A 21 -48.39 1.09 -35.35
CA LYS A 21 -47.52 -0.09 -35.34
C LYS A 21 -47.01 -0.45 -36.74
N THR A 22 -47.84 -0.22 -37.76
CA THR A 22 -47.53 -0.54 -39.15
C THR A 22 -46.45 0.38 -39.69
N LEU A 23 -46.55 1.69 -39.39
CA LEU A 23 -45.55 2.68 -39.79
C LEU A 23 -44.24 2.50 -39.02
N LEU A 24 -44.30 2.22 -37.71
CA LEU A 24 -43.13 1.95 -36.87
C LEU A 24 -42.34 0.72 -37.34
N GLN A 25 -43.02 -0.36 -37.71
CA GLN A 25 -42.40 -1.59 -38.21
C GLN A 25 -41.79 -1.40 -39.60
N PHE A 26 -42.45 -0.63 -40.48
CA PHE A 26 -41.90 -0.26 -41.78
C PHE A 26 -40.58 0.52 -41.63
N MET A 27 -40.57 1.56 -40.79
CA MET A 27 -39.39 2.38 -40.57
C MET A 27 -38.22 1.62 -39.97
N TYR A 28 -38.48 0.69 -39.03
CA TYR A 28 -37.42 -0.15 -38.47
C TYR A 28 -36.81 -1.09 -39.52
N ASN A 29 -37.60 -1.59 -40.46
CA ASN A 29 -37.12 -2.50 -41.51
C ASN A 29 -36.37 -1.79 -42.64
N GLU A 30 -36.67 -0.51 -42.89
CA GLU A 30 -35.98 0.33 -43.89
C GLU A 30 -34.62 0.85 -43.39
N LEU A 31 -34.31 0.70 -42.09
CA LEU A 31 -33.01 1.10 -41.56
C LEU A 31 -31.87 0.22 -42.13
N PRO A 32 -30.72 0.83 -42.49
CA PRO A 32 -29.50 0.10 -42.82
C PRO A 32 -29.10 -0.88 -41.71
N LYS A 33 -28.48 -2.01 -42.07
CA LYS A 33 -28.05 -3.04 -41.09
C LYS A 33 -27.05 -2.52 -40.05
N ASP A 34 -26.35 -1.44 -40.37
CA ASP A 34 -25.35 -0.78 -39.49
C ASP A 34 -25.91 0.50 -38.84
N ALA A 35 -27.21 0.74 -38.94
CA ALA A 35 -27.84 1.96 -38.43
C ALA A 35 -27.64 2.13 -36.93
N SER A 36 -27.23 3.33 -36.55
CA SER A 36 -27.04 3.72 -35.17
C SER A 36 -28.39 3.98 -34.48
N LEU A 37 -28.38 3.99 -33.15
CA LEU A 37 -29.55 4.40 -32.38
C LEU A 37 -30.01 5.82 -32.72
N ASN A 38 -29.09 6.71 -33.10
CA ASN A 38 -29.42 8.09 -33.43
C ASN A 38 -30.14 8.15 -34.77
N ASP A 39 -29.72 7.35 -35.75
CA ASP A 39 -30.34 7.26 -37.07
C ASP A 39 -31.81 6.84 -36.95
N PHE A 40 -32.11 5.86 -36.09
CA PHE A 40 -33.49 5.46 -35.82
C PHE A 40 -34.31 6.54 -35.09
N ARG A 41 -33.68 7.34 -34.22
CA ARG A 41 -34.36 8.43 -33.51
C ARG A 41 -34.69 9.59 -34.43
N GLU A 42 -33.77 9.93 -35.32
CA GLU A 42 -33.95 10.98 -36.33
C GLU A 42 -35.10 10.61 -37.26
N GLU A 43 -35.14 9.38 -37.76
CA GLU A 43 -36.25 8.89 -38.60
C GLU A 43 -37.62 8.93 -37.88
N LEU A 44 -37.66 8.62 -36.57
CA LEU A 44 -38.87 8.72 -35.73
C LEU A 44 -39.37 10.15 -35.52
N VAL A 45 -38.47 11.12 -35.54
CA VAL A 45 -38.78 12.55 -35.39
C VAL A 45 -39.17 13.16 -36.74
N ASP A 46 -38.43 12.82 -37.80
CA ASP A 46 -38.63 13.33 -39.15
C ASP A 46 -39.94 12.85 -39.79
N SER A 47 -40.36 11.62 -39.47
CA SER A 47 -41.67 11.08 -39.84
C SER A 47 -42.85 11.71 -39.08
N GLY A 48 -42.59 12.54 -38.07
CA GLY A 48 -43.61 13.15 -37.22
C GLY A 48 -44.36 12.17 -36.32
N LEU A 49 -43.96 10.90 -36.26
CA LEU A 49 -44.55 9.88 -35.39
C LEU A 49 -44.39 10.23 -33.91
N MET A 50 -43.25 10.82 -33.55
CA MET A 50 -42.97 11.21 -32.17
C MET A 50 -42.20 12.53 -32.12
N THR A 51 -42.50 13.35 -31.12
CA THR A 51 -41.65 14.51 -30.83
C THR A 51 -40.33 14.04 -30.23
N TYR A 52 -39.25 14.79 -30.46
CA TYR A 52 -37.95 14.53 -29.85
C TYR A 52 -38.03 14.41 -28.31
N SER A 53 -38.85 15.25 -27.66
CA SER A 53 -39.10 15.17 -26.21
C SER A 53 -39.72 13.83 -25.80
N SER A 54 -40.68 13.30 -26.56
CA SER A 54 -41.32 12.01 -26.27
C SER A 54 -40.33 10.85 -26.44
N VAL A 55 -39.53 10.86 -27.52
CA VAL A 55 -38.50 9.83 -27.76
C VAL A 55 -37.46 9.83 -26.64
N MET A 56 -37.01 11.01 -26.22
CA MET A 56 -36.05 11.15 -25.12
C MET A 56 -36.64 10.72 -23.78
N GLN A 57 -37.89 11.08 -23.48
CA GLN A 57 -38.55 10.67 -22.24
C GLN A 57 -38.68 9.13 -22.15
N ILE A 58 -39.01 8.46 -23.25
CA ILE A 58 -39.05 6.99 -23.31
C ILE A 58 -37.65 6.39 -23.14
N CYS A 59 -36.65 6.94 -23.83
CA CYS A 59 -35.26 6.49 -23.68
C CYS A 59 -34.76 6.64 -22.23
N PHE A 60 -35.08 7.75 -21.56
CA PHE A 60 -34.71 7.96 -20.17
C PHE A 60 -35.46 7.02 -19.22
N SER A 61 -36.78 7.01 -19.29
CA SER A 61 -37.62 6.30 -18.31
C SER A 61 -37.60 4.78 -18.47
N GLN A 62 -37.48 4.27 -19.70
CA GLN A 62 -37.64 2.83 -19.99
C GLN A 62 -36.33 2.12 -20.32
N LEU A 63 -35.30 2.83 -20.81
CA LEU A 63 -34.03 2.21 -21.16
C LEU A 63 -32.93 2.56 -20.16
N LEU A 64 -32.75 3.85 -19.86
CA LEU A 64 -31.63 4.30 -19.02
C LEU A 64 -31.88 4.07 -17.53
N VAL A 65 -33.04 4.50 -17.00
CA VAL A 65 -33.37 4.38 -15.57
C VAL A 65 -33.46 2.91 -15.11
N PRO A 66 -34.08 1.97 -15.84
CA PRO A 66 -34.13 0.58 -15.42
C PRO A 66 -32.75 -0.09 -15.48
N ARG A 67 -31.92 0.25 -16.48
CA ARG A 67 -30.54 -0.26 -16.57
C ARG A 67 -29.65 0.30 -15.46
N SER A 68 -29.78 1.58 -15.13
CA SER A 68 -29.01 2.17 -14.02
C SER A 68 -29.44 1.56 -12.69
N LYS A 69 -30.74 1.35 -12.45
CA LYS A 69 -31.24 0.60 -11.30
C LYS A 69 -30.72 -0.84 -11.27
N LEU A 70 -30.69 -1.53 -12.41
CA LEU A 70 -30.18 -2.91 -12.49
C LEU A 70 -28.68 -2.97 -12.21
N LEU A 71 -27.89 -2.02 -12.72
CA LEU A 71 -26.47 -1.89 -12.40
C LEU A 71 -26.24 -1.56 -10.93
N LEU A 72 -27.02 -0.63 -10.35
CA LEU A 72 -26.96 -0.29 -8.94
C LEU A 72 -27.34 -1.49 -8.06
N ASN A 73 -28.34 -2.26 -8.46
CA ASN A 73 -28.75 -3.48 -7.77
C ASN A 73 -27.68 -4.56 -7.88
N ARG A 74 -27.07 -4.76 -9.05
CA ARG A 74 -25.92 -5.67 -9.21
C ARG A 74 -24.73 -5.23 -8.39
N LEU A 75 -24.44 -3.93 -8.32
CA LEU A 75 -23.40 -3.39 -7.44
C LEU A 75 -23.74 -3.60 -5.97
N ALA A 76 -25.01 -3.44 -5.58
CA ALA A 76 -25.47 -3.69 -4.22
C ALA A 76 -25.44 -5.18 -3.85
N GLU A 77 -25.78 -6.07 -4.78
CA GLU A 77 -25.64 -7.53 -4.63
C GLU A 77 -24.18 -7.95 -4.59
N HIS A 78 -23.31 -7.38 -5.43
CA HIS A 78 -21.87 -7.55 -5.33
C HIS A 78 -21.33 -7.03 -4.00
N ARG A 79 -21.87 -5.95 -3.44
CA ARG A 79 -21.52 -5.45 -2.09
C ARG A 79 -22.07 -6.32 -0.95
N LYS A 80 -23.14 -7.09 -1.19
CA LYS A 80 -23.66 -8.08 -0.23
C LYS A 80 -22.90 -9.42 -0.29
N ASN A 81 -22.42 -9.79 -1.48
CA ASN A 81 -21.70 -11.04 -1.74
C ASN A 81 -20.18 -10.89 -1.57
N ASN A 82 -19.63 -9.70 -1.82
CA ASN A 82 -18.35 -9.33 -1.23
C ASN A 82 -18.63 -9.23 0.26
N ILE A 83 -18.01 -10.14 1.00
CA ILE A 83 -17.83 -10.10 2.44
C ILE A 83 -17.88 -8.64 2.86
N SER A 84 -18.93 -8.27 3.60
CA SER A 84 -18.86 -7.06 4.38
C SER A 84 -17.54 -7.16 5.11
N PHE A 85 -16.62 -6.24 4.84
CA PHE A 85 -15.80 -5.70 5.91
C PHE A 85 -16.81 -5.15 6.92
N VAL A 86 -17.44 -6.05 7.68
CA VAL A 86 -17.63 -5.77 9.09
C VAL A 86 -16.19 -5.58 9.50
N PRO A 87 -15.74 -4.36 9.84
CA PRO A 87 -14.48 -4.26 10.53
C PRO A 87 -14.62 -5.26 11.66
N GLN A 88 -13.86 -6.36 11.60
CA GLN A 88 -13.76 -7.21 12.75
C GLN A 88 -13.34 -6.22 13.81
N THR A 89 -14.19 -6.02 14.82
CA THR A 89 -13.80 -5.27 15.99
C THR A 89 -12.59 -6.03 16.51
N HIS A 90 -11.41 -5.59 16.10
CA HIS A 90 -10.15 -6.08 16.59
C HIS A 90 -10.13 -5.58 18.03
N GLU A 91 -10.70 -6.38 18.95
CA GLU A 91 -10.71 -6.09 20.38
C GLU A 91 -9.30 -6.12 21.00
N HIS A 92 -8.26 -6.25 20.18
CA HIS A 92 -6.87 -6.01 20.53
C HIS A 92 -6.16 -5.39 19.32
N LYS A 93 -5.18 -4.49 19.54
CA LYS A 93 -3.83 -4.55 18.90
C LYS A 93 -3.19 -3.25 18.43
N PHE A 94 -3.77 -2.05 18.58
CA PHE A 94 -2.97 -0.85 18.31
C PHE A 94 -1.80 -0.79 19.29
N GLN A 95 -0.57 -0.79 18.76
CA GLN A 95 0.64 -0.65 19.56
C GLN A 95 1.06 0.82 19.65
N ILE A 96 0.50 1.65 18.76
CA ILE A 96 0.73 3.09 18.72
C ILE A 96 -0.35 3.82 19.51
N GLY A 97 0.09 4.58 20.51
CA GLY A 97 -0.73 5.46 21.33
C GLY A 97 -0.97 6.83 20.69
N GLU A 98 -1.80 7.67 21.32
CA GLU A 98 -2.09 9.03 20.83
C GLU A 98 -0.92 10.00 21.00
N ASP A 99 -0.07 9.72 22.00
CA ASP A 99 1.10 10.53 22.32
C ASP A 99 2.35 10.10 21.54
N ASP A 100 2.29 8.98 20.80
CA ASP A 100 3.42 8.50 20.02
C ASP A 100 3.67 9.44 18.83
N GLN A 101 4.95 9.71 18.57
CA GLN A 101 5.39 10.57 17.48
C GLN A 101 6.42 9.84 16.63
N LEU A 102 6.44 10.17 15.34
CA LEU A 102 7.48 9.67 14.44
C LEU A 102 8.83 10.31 14.80
N SER A 103 9.77 9.48 15.22
CA SER A 103 11.17 9.86 15.27
C SER A 103 11.83 9.61 13.93
N THR A 104 12.68 10.54 13.49
CA THR A 104 13.54 10.35 12.31
C THR A 104 14.82 9.58 12.63
N SER A 105 15.06 9.26 13.92
CA SER A 105 16.31 8.65 14.36
C SER A 105 16.16 7.81 15.63
N VAL A 106 16.94 6.72 15.72
CA VAL A 106 17.05 5.88 16.92
C VAL A 106 18.32 6.27 17.66
N VAL A 107 18.17 6.57 18.94
CA VAL A 107 19.30 6.80 19.85
C VAL A 107 19.72 5.46 20.46
N LEU A 108 21.00 5.13 20.33
CA LEU A 108 21.60 3.90 20.85
C LEU A 108 22.43 4.21 22.10
N GLY A 109 22.34 3.34 23.10
CA GLY A 109 22.99 3.53 24.41
C GLY A 109 22.42 4.71 25.19
N ASP A 110 23.22 5.28 26.10
CA ASP A 110 22.86 6.44 26.93
C ASP A 110 22.97 7.77 26.14
N GLY A 111 22.52 7.79 24.87
CA GLY A 111 22.63 8.97 24.01
C GLY A 111 23.90 9.05 23.16
N GLU A 112 24.72 7.99 23.13
CA GLU A 112 26.06 8.02 22.55
C GLU A 112 26.05 8.12 21.01
N LEU A 113 25.06 7.49 20.37
CA LEU A 113 25.01 7.37 18.91
C LEU A 113 23.58 7.52 18.41
N ASN A 114 23.34 8.52 17.56
CA ASN A 114 22.03 8.77 16.97
C ASN A 114 21.99 8.31 15.52
N ILE A 115 21.20 7.27 15.20
CA ILE A 115 21.12 6.65 13.88
C ILE A 115 19.86 7.09 13.16
N LYS A 116 20.01 7.70 11.98
CA LYS A 116 18.85 8.04 11.13
C LYS A 116 18.10 6.78 10.72
N ILE A 117 16.78 6.78 10.90
CA ILE A 117 15.90 5.73 10.43
C ILE A 117 15.64 5.96 8.94
N PRO A 118 16.09 5.07 8.05
CA PRO A 118 15.82 5.22 6.63
C PRO A 118 14.34 4.95 6.39
N ARG A 119 13.63 5.95 5.85
CA ARG A 119 12.25 5.74 5.37
C ARG A 119 12.25 4.72 4.24
N SER A 120 11.26 3.83 4.25
CA SER A 120 11.05 2.88 3.18
C SER A 120 10.68 3.62 1.90
N ASP A 121 11.55 3.59 0.90
CA ASP A 121 11.22 4.15 -0.42
C ASP A 121 10.21 3.22 -1.09
N LEU A 122 8.96 3.66 -1.19
CA LEU A 122 7.88 2.87 -1.78
C LEU A 122 8.10 2.59 -3.27
N SER A 123 8.92 3.38 -3.97
CA SER A 123 9.15 3.19 -5.40
C SER A 123 9.96 1.94 -5.73
N ILE A 124 10.77 1.46 -4.79
CA ILE A 124 11.62 0.27 -4.94
C ILE A 124 10.98 -1.00 -4.38
N LEU A 125 9.84 -0.90 -3.69
CA LEU A 125 9.17 -2.05 -3.08
C LEU A 125 8.38 -2.85 -4.13
N PRO A 126 8.43 -4.19 -4.09
CA PRO A 126 7.61 -5.02 -4.94
C PRO A 126 6.16 -5.00 -4.45
N PHE A 127 5.23 -4.72 -5.37
CA PHE A 127 3.79 -4.84 -5.14
C PHE A 127 3.22 -5.89 -6.08
N ILE A 128 2.39 -6.78 -5.54
CA ILE A 128 1.73 -7.83 -6.32
C ILE A 128 0.38 -7.32 -6.82
N HIS A 129 -0.32 -6.55 -5.99
CA HIS A 129 -1.67 -6.05 -6.28
C HIS A 129 -1.71 -4.52 -6.32
N SER A 130 -2.57 -3.96 -7.19
CA SER A 130 -2.80 -2.51 -7.24
C SER A 130 -3.43 -2.00 -5.94
N ASP A 131 -4.36 -2.77 -5.37
CA ASP A 131 -5.06 -2.39 -4.14
C ASP A 131 -4.11 -2.38 -2.94
N GLU A 132 -3.21 -3.38 -2.85
CA GLU A 132 -2.09 -3.42 -1.89
C GLU A 132 -1.24 -2.16 -1.99
N LYS A 133 -0.83 -1.79 -3.22
CA LYS A 133 -0.03 -0.58 -3.44
C LYS A 133 -0.75 0.68 -2.98
N GLN A 134 -2.03 0.83 -3.32
CA GLN A 134 -2.81 2.00 -2.93
C GLN A 134 -2.98 2.09 -1.41
N ALA A 135 -3.21 0.96 -0.74
CA ALA A 135 -3.34 0.93 0.71
C ALA A 135 -2.03 1.29 1.42
N VAL A 136 -0.88 0.76 0.97
CA VAL A 136 0.43 1.13 1.53
C VAL A 136 0.77 2.60 1.28
N MET A 137 0.44 3.13 0.10
CA MET A 137 0.64 4.56 -0.19
C MET A 137 -0.26 5.44 0.70
N LEU A 138 -1.53 5.07 0.87
CA LEU A 138 -2.44 5.77 1.77
C LEU A 138 -1.90 5.76 3.21
N ALA A 139 -1.40 4.63 3.69
CA ALA A 139 -0.79 4.54 5.01
C ALA A 139 0.43 5.46 5.16
N ASP A 140 1.28 5.57 4.13
CA ASP A 140 2.42 6.49 4.13
C ASP A 140 1.97 7.96 4.18
N ASP A 141 0.87 8.30 3.50
CA ASP A 141 0.23 9.61 3.59
C ASP A 141 -0.32 9.88 5.00
N MET A 142 -0.98 8.90 5.63
CA MET A 142 -1.45 9.04 7.02
C MET A 142 -0.28 9.27 7.98
N ALA A 143 0.85 8.57 7.78
CA ALA A 143 2.06 8.81 8.56
C ALA A 143 2.61 10.24 8.38
N ASN A 144 2.54 10.79 7.16
CA ASN A 144 2.92 12.19 6.89
C ASN A 144 2.01 13.20 7.58
N LEU A 145 0.72 12.86 7.75
CA LEU A 145 -0.26 13.65 8.50
C LEU A 145 -0.15 13.44 10.02
N ASN A 146 0.77 12.58 10.48
CA ASN A 146 0.92 12.17 11.87
C ASN A 146 -0.33 11.47 12.43
N GLU A 147 -1.16 10.88 11.57
CA GLU A 147 -2.29 10.01 11.90
C GLU A 147 -1.78 8.56 12.02
N LEU A 148 -1.00 8.31 13.08
CA LEU A 148 -0.21 7.08 13.19
C LEU A 148 -1.05 5.83 13.49
N LYS A 149 -2.19 5.99 14.18
CA LYS A 149 -3.11 4.88 14.44
C LYS A 149 -3.81 4.44 13.16
N GLU A 150 -4.22 5.39 12.34
CA GLU A 150 -4.83 5.16 11.03
C GLU A 150 -3.81 4.53 10.08
N CYS A 151 -2.56 5.00 10.10
CA CYS A 151 -1.45 4.36 9.39
C CYS A 151 -1.27 2.89 9.82
N GLU A 152 -1.19 2.62 11.13
CA GLU A 152 -1.06 1.27 11.68
C GLU A 152 -2.25 0.39 11.25
N LEU A 153 -3.48 0.90 11.37
CA LEU A 153 -4.69 0.18 10.99
C LEU A 153 -4.65 -0.27 9.53
N ILE A 154 -4.41 0.68 8.62
CA ILE A 154 -4.41 0.41 7.18
C ILE A 154 -3.34 -0.64 6.85
N LEU A 155 -2.14 -0.54 7.45
CA LEU A 155 -1.08 -1.49 7.20
C LEU A 155 -1.38 -2.89 7.75
N LEU A 156 -1.99 -2.99 8.94
CA LEU A 156 -2.43 -4.26 9.52
C LEU A 156 -3.51 -4.92 8.65
N GLU A 157 -4.54 -4.17 8.25
CA GLU A 157 -5.59 -4.67 7.36
C GLU A 157 -5.03 -5.08 6.00
N THR A 158 -4.04 -4.35 5.49
CA THR A 158 -3.34 -4.68 4.24
C THR A 158 -2.54 -5.97 4.40
N ALA A 159 -1.83 -6.16 5.51
CA ALA A 159 -1.10 -7.39 5.78
C ALA A 159 -2.02 -8.61 5.98
N ASP A 160 -3.22 -8.42 6.54
CA ASP A 160 -4.22 -9.47 6.68
C ASP A 160 -4.89 -9.82 5.34
N SER A 161 -5.17 -8.80 4.51
CA SER A 161 -5.76 -8.97 3.18
C SER A 161 -4.75 -9.51 2.16
N PHE A 162 -3.47 -9.17 2.31
CA PHE A 162 -2.36 -9.57 1.45
C PHE A 162 -1.21 -10.15 2.28
N PRO A 163 -1.30 -11.41 2.76
CA PRO A 163 -0.31 -12.02 3.66
C PRO A 163 1.12 -12.12 3.10
N SER A 164 1.26 -12.11 1.77
CA SER A 164 2.55 -12.12 1.07
C SER A 164 3.07 -10.71 0.71
N SER A 165 2.42 -9.65 1.20
CA SER A 165 2.85 -8.28 0.96
C SER A 165 4.13 -7.97 1.75
N ILE A 166 5.24 -7.88 1.03
CA ILE A 166 6.51 -7.42 1.61
C ILE A 166 6.41 -5.94 1.97
N ALA A 167 5.72 -5.17 1.13
CA ALA A 167 5.62 -3.73 1.28
C ALA A 167 4.89 -3.33 2.57
N SER A 168 3.75 -3.97 2.89
CA SER A 168 3.02 -3.68 4.12
C SER A 168 3.84 -4.02 5.36
N GLY A 169 4.50 -5.19 5.38
CA GLY A 169 5.35 -5.58 6.50
C GLY A 169 6.57 -4.68 6.67
N ILE A 170 7.26 -4.31 5.58
CA ILE A 170 8.38 -3.35 5.63
C ILE A 170 7.91 -1.99 6.17
N SER A 171 6.73 -1.52 5.77
CA SER A 171 6.14 -0.29 6.28
C SER A 171 5.77 -0.38 7.76
N LEU A 172 5.25 -1.52 8.23
CA LEU A 172 4.99 -1.76 9.65
C LEU A 172 6.29 -1.76 10.47
N CYS A 173 7.32 -2.45 10.00
CA CYS A 173 8.65 -2.42 10.65
C CYS A 173 9.19 -0.99 10.73
N TRP A 174 9.06 -0.19 9.66
CA TRP A 174 9.50 1.20 9.67
C TRP A 174 8.70 2.05 10.66
N LEU A 175 7.38 1.91 10.67
CA LEU A 175 6.49 2.64 11.54
C LEU A 175 6.81 2.36 13.02
N TYR A 176 6.90 1.08 13.39
CA TYR A 176 7.22 0.67 14.75
C TYR A 176 8.64 1.06 15.17
N LEU A 177 9.61 0.98 14.25
CA LEU A 177 10.97 1.44 14.53
C LEU A 177 11.00 2.95 14.81
N SER A 178 10.19 3.72 14.06
CA SER A 178 10.08 5.17 14.18
C SER A 178 9.34 5.62 15.44
N THR A 179 8.45 4.78 15.99
CA THR A 179 7.73 5.03 17.25
C THR A 179 8.38 4.34 18.47
N GLY A 180 9.53 3.68 18.29
CA GLY A 180 10.27 3.03 19.38
C GLY A 180 9.69 1.69 19.87
N LYS A 181 8.78 1.09 19.12
CA LYS A 181 8.09 -0.18 19.42
C LYS A 181 8.93 -1.36 18.90
N TYR A 182 10.12 -1.55 19.47
CA TYR A 182 11.13 -2.49 18.92
C TYR A 182 10.70 -3.96 18.92
N LYS A 183 9.85 -4.36 19.87
CA LYS A 183 9.35 -5.74 19.96
C LYS A 183 8.41 -6.07 18.79
N GLU A 184 7.65 -5.08 18.36
CA GLU A 184 6.73 -5.15 17.24
C GLU A 184 7.52 -5.20 15.93
N VAL A 185 8.63 -4.46 15.82
CA VAL A 185 9.59 -4.59 14.70
C VAL A 185 10.10 -6.03 14.61
N GLU A 186 10.55 -6.63 15.71
CA GLU A 186 11.03 -8.02 15.71
C GLU A 186 9.96 -8.99 15.22
N THR A 187 8.73 -8.86 15.74
CA THR A 187 7.60 -9.72 15.37
C THR A 187 7.33 -9.69 13.87
N TRP A 188 7.24 -8.48 13.29
CA TRP A 188 6.98 -8.31 11.86
C TRP A 188 8.18 -8.68 10.99
N ALA A 189 9.40 -8.36 11.44
CA ALA A 189 10.60 -8.69 10.70
C ALA A 189 10.83 -10.20 10.59
N TYR A 190 10.64 -10.97 11.67
CA TYR A 190 10.74 -12.43 11.61
C TYR A 190 9.69 -13.03 10.69
N ARG A 191 8.43 -12.57 10.77
CA ARG A 191 7.36 -13.01 9.87
C ARG A 191 7.70 -12.75 8.39
N LEU A 192 8.32 -11.62 8.08
CA LEU A 192 8.76 -11.33 6.72
C LEU A 192 9.93 -12.21 6.28
N LEU A 193 10.91 -12.44 7.16
CA LEU A 193 12.11 -13.21 6.87
C LEU A 193 11.82 -14.71 6.70
N GLU A 194 10.73 -15.24 7.29
CA GLU A 194 10.25 -16.61 7.03
C GLU A 194 9.91 -16.86 5.56
N HIS A 195 9.44 -15.83 4.85
CA HIS A 195 9.04 -15.93 3.44
C HIS A 195 10.02 -15.26 2.47
N HIS A 196 10.86 -14.35 2.98
CA HIS A 196 11.79 -13.55 2.20
C HIS A 196 13.16 -13.52 2.85
N GLU A 197 13.78 -14.71 2.91
CA GLU A 197 15.11 -14.89 3.49
C GLU A 197 16.12 -13.92 2.86
N GLY A 198 16.88 -13.23 3.72
CA GLY A 198 17.91 -12.30 3.26
C GLY A 198 17.41 -10.95 2.75
N ASN A 199 16.14 -10.58 2.97
CA ASN A 199 15.66 -9.23 2.64
C ASN A 199 16.47 -8.18 3.42
N VAL A 200 17.31 -7.44 2.69
CA VAL A 200 18.27 -6.47 3.25
C VAL A 200 17.60 -5.36 4.05
N ILE A 201 16.44 -4.88 3.58
CA ILE A 201 15.69 -3.80 4.24
C ILE A 201 15.17 -4.29 5.60
N CYS A 202 14.61 -5.50 5.61
CA CYS A 202 14.07 -6.13 6.81
C CYS A 202 15.17 -6.45 7.83
N LEU A 203 16.25 -7.12 7.41
CA LEU A 203 17.40 -7.45 8.26
C LEU A 203 18.02 -6.21 8.90
N ARG A 204 18.10 -5.10 8.15
CA ARG A 204 18.60 -3.83 8.67
C ARG A 204 17.71 -3.27 9.78
N MET A 205 16.39 -3.25 9.59
CA MET A 205 15.48 -2.74 10.62
C MET A 205 15.47 -3.62 11.87
N LEU A 206 15.51 -4.94 11.69
CA LEU A 206 15.62 -5.91 12.78
C LEU A 206 16.91 -5.69 13.59
N ALA A 207 18.07 -5.59 12.92
CA ALA A 207 19.34 -5.38 13.61
C ALA A 207 19.38 -4.07 14.42
N ILE A 208 18.79 -2.99 13.89
CA ILE A 208 18.69 -1.71 14.60
C ILE A 208 17.76 -1.84 15.82
N ALA A 209 16.59 -2.49 15.67
CA ALA A 209 15.64 -2.70 16.77
C ALA A 209 16.23 -3.56 17.89
N GLU A 210 16.92 -4.64 17.54
CA GLU A 210 17.63 -5.51 18.48
C GLU A 210 18.74 -4.73 19.20
N GLN A 211 19.53 -3.94 18.48
CA GLN A 211 20.59 -3.10 19.05
C GLN A 211 20.02 -2.03 19.99
N ALA A 212 18.91 -1.39 19.64
CA ALA A 212 18.21 -0.43 20.48
C ALA A 212 17.60 -1.08 21.74
N SER A 213 17.28 -2.38 21.66
CA SER A 213 16.80 -3.20 22.77
C SER A 213 17.92 -3.88 23.57
N ASN A 214 19.18 -3.46 23.38
CA ASN A 214 20.38 -4.06 23.99
C ASN A 214 20.62 -5.55 23.69
N LYS A 215 20.00 -6.10 22.63
CA LYS A 215 20.19 -7.48 22.16
C LYS A 215 21.38 -7.57 21.19
N HIS A 216 22.56 -7.16 21.64
CA HIS A 216 23.73 -6.97 20.79
C HIS A 216 24.19 -8.24 20.05
N LEU A 217 24.08 -9.42 20.66
CA LEU A 217 24.46 -10.68 20.00
C LEU A 217 23.60 -10.99 18.76
N MET A 218 22.30 -10.71 18.84
CA MET A 218 21.37 -10.92 17.72
C MET A 218 21.63 -9.89 16.63
N ALA A 219 21.80 -8.62 17.03
CA ALA A 219 22.13 -7.54 16.11
C ALA A 219 23.44 -7.81 15.35
N MET A 220 24.48 -8.32 16.04
CA MET A 220 25.75 -8.71 15.42
C MET A 220 25.56 -9.75 14.31
N SER A 221 24.79 -10.81 14.57
CA SER A 221 24.47 -11.83 13.57
C SER A 221 23.82 -11.20 12.35
N ASN A 222 22.79 -10.38 12.55
CA ASN A 222 22.08 -9.71 11.46
C ASN A 222 22.98 -8.73 10.67
N TYR A 223 23.86 -7.97 11.33
CA TYR A 223 24.84 -7.13 10.62
C TYR A 223 25.86 -7.95 9.83
N GLN A 224 26.33 -9.07 10.35
CA GLN A 224 27.21 -9.97 9.60
C GLN A 224 26.52 -10.51 8.34
N HIS A 225 25.24 -10.89 8.43
CA HIS A 225 24.43 -11.25 7.26
C HIS A 225 24.32 -10.10 6.25
N LEU A 226 24.11 -8.87 6.72
CA LEU A 226 24.07 -7.69 5.85
C LEU A 226 25.40 -7.44 5.12
N LEU A 227 26.54 -7.65 5.78
CA LEU A 227 27.87 -7.48 5.18
C LEU A 227 28.20 -8.50 4.06
N ILE A 228 27.47 -9.62 3.98
CA ILE A 228 27.61 -10.61 2.89
C ILE A 228 26.76 -10.19 1.66
N SER A 229 25.85 -9.23 1.80
CA SER A 229 24.97 -8.80 0.72
C SER A 229 25.72 -8.05 -0.41
N LYS A 230 25.13 -8.06 -1.61
CA LYS A 230 25.71 -7.44 -2.82
C LYS A 230 26.01 -5.93 -2.68
N HIS A 231 25.25 -5.24 -1.82
CA HIS A 231 25.35 -3.79 -1.64
C HIS A 231 25.60 -3.46 -0.17
N VAL A 232 26.87 -3.51 0.23
CA VAL A 232 27.30 -3.23 1.61
C VAL A 232 27.28 -1.73 1.90
N SER A 233 26.57 -1.35 2.96
CA SER A 233 26.64 0.01 3.50
C SER A 233 27.79 0.11 4.52
N PRO A 234 28.70 1.11 4.40
CA PRO A 234 29.73 1.36 5.41
C PRO A 234 29.15 1.51 6.83
N LEU A 235 27.95 2.08 6.96
CA LEU A 235 27.27 2.26 8.24
C LEU A 235 27.08 0.93 9.00
N TRP A 236 26.96 -0.20 8.30
CA TRP A 236 26.81 -1.50 8.96
C TRP A 236 28.08 -1.94 9.70
N TYR A 237 29.27 -1.53 9.24
CA TYR A 237 30.51 -1.75 10.01
C TYR A 237 30.53 -0.93 11.29
N LEU A 238 30.04 0.31 11.27
CA LEU A 238 29.92 1.12 12.48
C LEU A 238 29.02 0.44 13.52
N LEU A 239 27.82 0.02 13.09
CA LEU A 239 26.82 -0.57 13.97
C LEU A 239 27.22 -1.96 14.49
N LEU A 240 27.90 -2.74 13.65
CA LEU A 240 28.52 -3.99 14.05
C LEU A 240 29.61 -3.75 15.10
N GLY A 241 30.51 -2.79 14.86
CA GLY A 241 31.59 -2.44 15.78
C GLY A 241 31.05 -2.01 17.15
N TYR A 242 29.98 -1.22 17.18
CA TYR A 242 29.30 -0.86 18.42
C TYR A 242 28.77 -2.07 19.18
N SER A 243 28.09 -2.97 18.49
CA SER A 243 27.54 -4.17 19.14
C SER A 243 28.63 -5.11 19.63
N GLN A 244 29.70 -5.30 18.85
CA GLN A 244 30.90 -6.06 19.23
C GLN A 244 31.56 -5.48 20.49
N GLN A 245 31.70 -4.17 20.57
CA GLN A 245 32.25 -3.50 21.74
C GLN A 245 31.39 -3.73 22.98
N LYS A 246 30.06 -3.57 22.88
CA LYS A 246 29.14 -3.81 24.00
C LYS A 246 29.12 -5.28 24.46
N THR A 247 29.51 -6.23 23.60
CA THR A 247 29.67 -7.65 23.96
C THR A 247 31.09 -8.03 24.38
N GLY A 248 32.05 -7.09 24.40
CA GLY A 248 33.44 -7.32 24.80
C GLY A 248 34.35 -7.89 23.69
N CYS A 249 33.88 -8.00 22.45
CA CYS A 249 34.65 -8.41 21.27
C CYS A 249 35.48 -7.24 20.73
N ASN A 250 36.42 -6.76 21.54
CA ASN A 250 37.11 -5.48 21.30
C ASN A 250 38.02 -5.51 20.07
N ALA A 251 38.66 -6.65 19.77
CA ALA A 251 39.54 -6.77 18.62
C ALA A 251 38.75 -6.61 17.31
N GLU A 252 37.61 -7.29 17.21
CA GLU A 252 36.71 -7.22 16.08
C GLU A 252 36.05 -5.83 15.98
N ALA A 253 35.69 -5.22 17.11
CA ALA A 253 35.16 -3.86 17.14
C ALA A 253 36.13 -2.84 16.55
N ILE A 254 37.43 -2.94 16.89
CA ILE A 254 38.49 -2.09 16.34
C ILE A 254 38.57 -2.24 14.81
N GLU A 255 38.53 -3.47 14.29
CA GLU A 255 38.56 -3.72 12.85
C GLU A 255 37.33 -3.14 12.15
N SER A 256 36.14 -3.34 12.72
CA SER A 256 34.88 -2.79 12.22
C SER A 256 34.91 -1.25 12.14
N TYR A 257 35.35 -0.57 13.20
CA TYR A 257 35.46 0.89 13.19
C TYR A 257 36.51 1.41 12.21
N ARG A 258 37.66 0.74 12.09
CA ARG A 258 38.67 1.10 11.08
C ARG A 258 38.12 0.96 9.67
N THR A 259 37.42 -0.14 9.40
CA THR A 259 36.80 -0.40 8.09
C THR A 259 35.76 0.66 7.76
N PHE A 260 34.91 1.02 8.72
CA PHE A 260 33.95 2.12 8.57
C PHE A 260 34.63 3.44 8.17
N LEU A 261 35.70 3.82 8.87
CA LEU A 261 36.44 5.05 8.59
C LEU A 261 37.17 5.03 7.24
N GLN A 262 37.58 3.86 6.75
CA GLN A 262 38.26 3.69 5.46
C GLN A 262 37.31 3.81 4.27
N LEU A 263 36.11 3.22 4.37
CA LEU A 263 35.19 3.14 3.24
C LEU A 263 34.60 4.50 2.84
N GLY A 264 34.55 5.45 3.78
CA GLY A 264 33.99 6.78 3.58
C GLY A 264 32.48 6.76 3.31
N LYS A 265 31.78 7.88 3.60
CA LYS A 265 30.40 8.26 3.17
C LYS A 265 29.51 8.81 4.30
N PHE A 266 29.86 8.61 5.57
CA PHE A 266 29.03 9.03 6.71
C PHE A 266 29.82 9.86 7.72
N GLU A 267 30.18 11.08 7.31
CA GLU A 267 31.06 11.97 8.09
C GLU A 267 30.50 12.33 9.47
N ASP A 268 29.17 12.44 9.57
CA ASP A 268 28.45 12.71 10.82
C ASP A 268 28.81 11.72 11.94
N TYR A 269 29.20 10.48 11.60
CA TYR A 269 29.54 9.44 12.59
C TYR A 269 31.06 9.24 12.78
N TYR A 270 31.92 9.95 12.06
CA TYR A 270 33.37 9.83 12.24
C TYR A 270 33.87 10.25 13.62
N PRO A 271 33.35 11.33 14.25
CA PRO A 271 33.78 11.70 15.61
C PRO A 271 33.54 10.56 16.60
N PHE A 272 32.35 9.96 16.53
CA PHE A 272 31.99 8.81 17.36
C PHE A 272 32.93 7.62 17.13
N ALA A 273 33.11 7.17 15.88
CA ALA A 273 33.98 6.04 15.57
C ALA A 273 35.44 6.25 16.01
N ARG A 274 35.98 7.47 15.84
CA ARG A 274 37.35 7.82 16.26
C ARG A 274 37.49 7.83 17.78
N GLN A 275 36.47 8.32 18.50
CA GLN A 275 36.45 8.29 19.95
C GLN A 275 36.46 6.84 20.46
N GLN A 276 35.57 5.99 19.94
CA GLN A 276 35.51 4.57 20.33
C GLN A 276 36.81 3.81 20.04
N LEU A 277 37.45 4.08 18.90
CA LEU A 277 38.77 3.52 18.60
C LEU A 277 39.84 3.95 19.60
N LYS A 278 39.82 5.21 20.03
CA LYS A 278 40.77 5.71 21.04
C LYS A 278 40.54 5.03 22.39
N GLU A 279 39.30 4.84 22.79
CA GLU A 279 38.94 4.16 24.05
C GLU A 279 39.33 2.68 24.04
N LEU A 280 39.19 1.99 22.90
CA LEU A 280 39.55 0.58 22.76
C LEU A 280 41.05 0.31 22.59
N THR A 281 41.84 1.32 22.28
CA THR A 281 43.29 1.21 22.06
C THR A 281 44.16 1.90 23.11
N ALA A 282 43.53 2.58 24.08
CA ALA A 282 44.18 3.16 25.26
C ALA A 282 44.43 2.09 26.33
#